data_AF-A0A953UAY7-F1
#
_entry.id   AF-A0A953UAY7-F1
#
_cell.length_a   1.000
_cell.length_b   1.000
_cell.length_c   1.000
_cell.angle_alpha   90.00
_cell.angle_beta   90.00
_cell.angle_gamma   90.00
#
_symmetry.space_group_name_H-M   'P 1'
#
loop_
_entity.id
_entity.type
_entity.pdbx_description
1 polymer ?
#
loop_
_entity_poly.entity_id
_entity_poly.type
_entity_poly.pdbx_seq_one_letter_code
_entity_poly.pdbx_strand_id
1 'polypeptide(L)' 'MTVTPVEIPDDLFADLRKHFDDRQMVELTSTIAWENYRARYNHALGIESEGFSKDAYCPLPAAHI' A
#
# COMPACT_ATOMS: atom_id res chain seq x y z
N MET A 1 -1.40 5.49 -6.93
CA MET A 1 -2.36 4.59 -7.62
C MET A 1 -3.60 4.30 -6.77
N THR A 2 -4.01 5.23 -5.89
CA THR A 2 -5.12 5.05 -4.92
C THR A 2 -6.25 6.07 -5.14
N VAL A 3 -5.93 7.27 -5.63
CA VAL A 3 -6.89 8.31 -5.99
C VAL A 3 -7.75 7.85 -7.18
N THR A 4 -9.04 8.19 -7.16
CA THR A 4 -9.99 7.90 -8.25
C THR A 4 -10.57 9.22 -8.80
N PRO A 5 -10.44 9.54 -10.10
CA PRO A 5 -9.83 8.72 -11.16
C PRO A 5 -8.32 8.53 -10.95
N VAL A 6 -7.78 7.41 -11.43
CA VAL A 6 -6.36 7.08 -11.30
C VAL A 6 -5.58 7.88 -12.34
N GLU A 7 -4.86 8.89 -11.88
CA GLU A 7 -3.85 9.60 -12.66
C GLU A 7 -2.51 9.51 -11.93
N ILE A 8 -1.48 9.08 -12.66
CA ILE A 8 -0.12 8.95 -12.13
C ILE A 8 0.79 9.79 -13.03
N PRO A 9 1.45 10.82 -12.46
CA PRO A 9 2.43 11.60 -13.19
C PRO A 9 3.59 10.75 -13.72
N ASP A 10 4.06 11.05 -14.93
CA ASP A 10 5.15 10.30 -15.58
C ASP A 10 6.48 10.39 -14.80
N ASP A 11 6.73 11.53 -14.14
CA ASP A 11 7.91 11.74 -13.29
C ASP A 11 7.93 10.79 -12.09
N LEU A 12 6.78 10.59 -11.43
CA LEU A 12 6.63 9.60 -10.37
C LEU A 12 6.88 8.17 -10.87
N PHE A 13 6.38 7.84 -12.06
CA PHE A 13 6.61 6.51 -12.66
C PHE A 13 8.09 6.30 -13.00
N ALA A 14 8.75 7.34 -13.54
CA ALA A 14 10.18 7.31 -13.83
C ALA A 14 11.03 7.17 -12.56
N ASP A 15 10.65 7.82 -11.46
CA ASP A 15 11.32 7.68 -10.18
C ASP A 15 11.18 6.26 -9.60
N LEU A 16 10.00 5.65 -9.69
CA LEU A 16 9.79 4.27 -9.26
C LEU A 16 10.64 3.28 -10.06
N ARG A 17 10.82 3.51 -11.36
CA ARG A 17 11.69 2.69 -12.24
C ARG A 17 13.18 2.74 -11.88
N LYS A 18 13.62 3.67 -11.03
CA LYS A 18 14.99 3.67 -10.47
C LYS A 18 15.17 2.60 -9.38
N HIS A 19 14.07 2.13 -8.80
CA HIS A 19 14.07 1.18 -7.68
C HIS A 19 13.50 -0.19 -8.05
N PHE A 20 12.60 -0.24 -9.03
CA PHE A 20 11.86 -1.45 -9.40
C PHE A 20 12.03 -1.77 -10.87
N ASP A 21 12.23 -3.06 -11.17
CA ASP A 21 12.13 -3.57 -12.54
C ASP A 21 10.68 -3.69 -13.00
N ASP A 22 10.48 -4.01 -14.28
CA ASP A 22 9.13 -4.10 -14.86
C ASP A 22 8.24 -5.16 -14.19
N ARG A 23 8.83 -6.26 -13.69
CA ARG A 23 8.07 -7.32 -13.01
C ARG A 23 7.62 -6.85 -11.63
N GLN A 24 8.53 -6.21 -10.89
CA GLN A 24 8.26 -5.62 -9.58
C GLN A 24 7.23 -4.48 -9.69
N MET A 25 7.24 -3.70 -10.76
CA MET A 25 6.23 -2.68 -11.03
C MET A 25 4.82 -3.29 -11.20
N VAL A 26 4.72 -4.42 -11.90
CA VAL A 26 3.46 -5.17 -12.06
C VAL A 26 2.99 -5.69 -10.70
N GLU A 27 3.89 -6.27 -9.91
CA GLU A 27 3.57 -6.77 -8.57
C GLU A 27 3.10 -5.63 -7.65
N LEU A 28 3.84 -4.53 -7.59
CA LEU A 28 3.49 -3.34 -6.80
C LEU A 28 2.12 -2.81 -7.17
N THR A 29 1.85 -2.65 -8.47
CA THR A 29 0.56 -2.15 -8.97
C THR A 29 -0.57 -3.10 -8.58
N SER A 30 -0.34 -4.41 -8.70
CA SER A 30 -1.32 -5.44 -8.35
C SER A 30 -1.64 -5.44 -6.85
N THR A 31 -0.62 -5.35 -6.00
CA THR A 31 -0.78 -5.26 -4.54
C THR A 31 -1.56 -4.00 -4.15
N ILE A 32 -1.25 -2.85 -4.76
CA ILE A 32 -1.98 -1.61 -4.50
C ILE A 32 -3.46 -1.77 -4.90
N ALA A 33 -3.75 -2.33 -6.08
CA ALA A 33 -5.12 -2.56 -6.54
C ALA A 33 -5.89 -3.49 -5.59
N TRP A 34 -5.25 -4.57 -5.13
CA TRP A 34 -5.82 -5.54 -4.20
C TRP A 34 -6.19 -4.90 -2.85
N GLU A 35 -5.29 -4.10 -2.29
CA GLU A 35 -5.56 -3.43 -1.01
C GLU A 35 -6.63 -2.33 -1.14
N ASN A 36 -6.68 -1.62 -2.27
CA ASN A 36 -7.78 -0.68 -2.54
C ASN A 36 -9.14 -1.39 -2.68
N TYR A 37 -9.17 -2.60 -3.23
CA TYR A 37 -10.39 -3.41 -3.28
C TYR A 37 -10.81 -3.84 -1.87
N ARG A 38 -9.90 -4.44 -1.09
CA ARG A 38 -10.18 -4.89 0.28
C ARG A 38 -10.63 -3.75 1.17
N ALA A 39 -9.98 -2.59 1.10
CA ALA A 39 -10.36 -1.42 1.87
C ALA A 39 -11.79 -0.97 1.54
N ARG A 40 -12.15 -0.88 0.24
CA ARG A 40 -13.51 -0.51 -0.19
C ARG A 40 -14.54 -1.57 0.20
N TYR A 41 -14.21 -2.84 0.05
CA TYR A 41 -15.07 -3.96 0.44
C TYR A 41 -15.36 -3.95 1.94
N ASN A 42 -14.30 -3.86 2.76
CA ASN A 42 -14.42 -3.85 4.22
C ASN A 42 -15.24 -2.64 4.68
N HIS A 43 -14.93 -1.44 4.16
CA HIS A 43 -15.65 -0.23 4.52
C HIS A 43 -17.13 -0.30 4.13
N ALA A 44 -17.46 -0.82 2.94
CA ALA A 44 -18.84 -0.95 2.49
C ALA A 44 -19.68 -1.90 3.37
N LEU A 45 -19.04 -2.90 3.99
CA LEU A 45 -19.70 -3.90 4.84
C LEU A 45 -19.54 -3.64 6.34
N GLY A 46 -18.85 -2.56 6.74
CA GLY A 46 -18.55 -2.28 8.15
C GLY A 46 -17.66 -3.33 8.81
N ILE A 47 -16.79 -3.99 8.05
CA ILE A 47 -15.86 -4.99 8.56
C ILE A 47 -14.68 -4.28 9.23
N GLU A 48 -14.55 -4.47 10.54
CA GLU A 48 -13.46 -3.93 11.35
C GLU A 48 -12.36 -4.98 11.63
N SER A 49 -11.26 -4.54 12.24
CA SER A 49 -10.22 -5.45 12.71
C SER A 49 -10.67 -6.27 13.92
N GLU A 50 -10.24 -7.53 13.99
CA GLU A 50 -10.51 -8.44 15.11
C GLU A 50 -9.76 -8.10 16.42
N GLY A 51 -9.05 -6.97 16.46
CA GLY A 51 -8.39 -6.48 17.68
C GLY A 51 -7.15 -7.26 18.13
N PHE A 52 -6.61 -8.19 17.34
CA PHE A 52 -5.39 -8.96 17.70
C PHE A 52 -4.17 -8.08 18.00
N SER A 53 -4.10 -6.89 17.41
CA SER A 53 -3.04 -5.90 17.65
C SER A 53 -3.52 -4.71 18.48
N LYS A 54 -4.66 -4.83 19.18
CA LYS A 54 -5.16 -3.78 20.05
C LYS A 54 -4.12 -3.51 21.14
N ASP A 55 -3.78 -2.23 21.33
CA ASP A 55 -2.74 -1.75 22.25
C ASP A 55 -1.31 -2.22 21.93
N ALA A 56 -1.10 -2.93 20.81
CA ALA A 56 0.21 -3.23 20.28
C ALA A 56 0.73 -2.05 19.45
N TYR A 57 2.02 -1.74 19.59
CA TYR A 57 2.72 -0.77 18.75
C TYR A 57 3.88 -1.47 18.03
N CYS A 58 4.25 -0.96 16.87
CA CYS A 58 5.47 -1.42 16.20
C CYS A 58 6.67 -0.70 16.87
N PRO A 59 7.55 -1.41 17.60
CA PRO A 59 8.74 -0.78 18.17
C PRO A 59 9.67 -0.39 17.02
N LEU A 60 10.13 0.87 17.02
CA LEU A 60 11.21 1.28 16.13
C LEU A 60 12.49 0.52 16.51
N PRO A 61 13.30 0.09 15.53
CA PRO A 61 14.58 -0.51 15.83
C PRO A 61 15.43 0.48 16.65
N ALA A 62 16.14 -0.02 17.66
CA ALA A 62 17.07 0.79 18.42
C ALA A 62 18.06 1.42 17.45
N ALA A 63 18.23 2.75 17.51
CA ALA A 63 19.24 3.41 16.72
C ALA A 63 20.59 2.78 17.07
N HIS A 64 21.29 2.25 16.06
CA HIS A 64 22.69 1.88 16.20
C HIS A 64 23.47 3.17 16.48
N ILE A 65 23.89 3.35 17.73
CA ILE A 65 24.89 4.34 18.16
C ILE A 65 26.27 3.71 17.98
#